data_AF-A0A0G8AXI0-F1
#
_entry.id   AF-A0A0G8AXI0-F1
#
_cell.length_a   1.000
_cell.length_b   1.000
_cell.length_c   1.000
_cell.angle_alpha   90.00
_cell.angle_beta   90.00
_cell.angle_gamma   90.00
#
_symmetry.space_group_name_H-M   'P 1'
#
loop_
_entity.id
_entity.type
_entity.pdbx_description
1 polymer ?
#
loop_
_entity_poly.entity_id
_entity_poly.type
_entity_poly.pdbx_seq_one_letter_code
_entity_poly.pdbx_strand_id
1 'polypeptide(L)'
;MIRHGILGLLIASALPLQAQDLVFSPGILANEITNISAAGESVWVGPYMNVSHDGGETWLAANVDSLRGFANSIYSIEVKGQEIWGGLGDSYVRSGSEGQTQTIHEIRGLLHSSDGGNTWDYFSYLPPIDTDPVTTGILDTPDDTLITYGSVTLSTLPITVSARTPPWDISFDPVNETLWIAGELAGIRRSPDFGRTWERVVLPPDTTKYLAPELGYDFPFAAQPVGIAPEQFRGFNFMAFAVLVDNTGTVWAGTAGGLNRSVDGGIRWHHYTIDDGLLGNWIISIEEQPRGTQPPAIWATNWLGIGGNQRLGVSVTRDGGLSFETALQGERCYDFGF
;
A
#
# COMPACT_ATOMS: atom_id res chain seq x y z
N MET A 1 1.88 -29.01 27.29
CA MET A 1 0.66 -28.64 26.56
C MET A 1 1.07 -27.59 25.54
N ILE A 2 1.53 -28.02 24.36
CA ILE A 2 2.09 -27.15 23.32
C ILE A 2 1.07 -27.15 22.18
N ARG A 3 0.23 -26.12 22.12
CA ARG A 3 -0.65 -25.90 20.96
C ARG A 3 0.24 -25.42 19.81
N HIS A 4 0.38 -26.26 18.80
CA HIS A 4 0.95 -25.87 17.52
C HIS A 4 -0.11 -25.02 16.82
N GLY A 5 0.14 -23.72 16.68
CA GLY A 5 -0.64 -22.87 15.79
C GLY A 5 -0.38 -23.34 14.36
N ILE A 6 -1.44 -23.74 13.67
CA ILE A 6 -1.37 -24.04 12.24
C ILE A 6 -1.29 -22.69 11.54
N LEU A 7 -0.08 -22.31 11.15
CA LEU A 7 0.16 -21.19 10.23
C LEU A 7 -0.22 -21.70 8.83
N GLY A 8 -1.37 -21.29 8.32
CA GLY A 8 -1.88 -21.69 7.01
C GLY A 8 -1.59 -20.61 5.98
N LEU A 9 -0.75 -20.91 4.99
CA LEU A 9 -0.59 -20.06 3.82
C LEU A 9 -1.87 -20.21 2.95
N LEU A 10 -2.71 -19.16 2.91
CA LEU A 10 -3.87 -19.14 2.03
C LEU A 10 -3.46 -18.62 0.65
N ILE A 11 -3.35 -19.51 -0.34
CA ILE A 11 -3.18 -19.12 -1.75
C ILE A 11 -4.55 -19.26 -2.41
N ALA A 12 -5.23 -18.14 -2.64
CA ALA A 12 -6.46 -18.14 -3.41
C ALA A 12 -6.12 -18.13 -4.92
N SER A 13 -6.05 -19.31 -5.54
CA SER A 13 -6.07 -19.42 -7.00
C SER A 13 -7.54 -19.42 -7.45
N ALA A 14 -7.96 -18.40 -8.21
CA ALA A 14 -9.31 -18.32 -8.73
C ALA A 14 -9.55 -19.39 -9.81
N LEU A 15 -10.07 -20.55 -9.42
CA LEU A 15 -10.85 -21.39 -10.32
C LEU A 15 -12.22 -20.71 -10.52
N PRO A 16 -12.80 -20.69 -11.73
CA PRO A 16 -14.14 -20.15 -11.91
C PRO A 16 -15.14 -21.04 -11.18
N LEU A 17 -15.56 -20.61 -9.98
CA LEU A 17 -16.67 -21.22 -9.24
C LEU A 17 -17.96 -21.03 -10.04
N GLN A 18 -18.73 -22.11 -10.17
CA GLN A 18 -20.06 -22.02 -10.78
C GLN A 18 -20.98 -21.28 -9.80
N ALA A 19 -21.80 -20.34 -10.30
CA ALA A 19 -22.68 -19.51 -9.47
C ALA A 19 -23.68 -20.29 -8.59
N GLN A 20 -23.84 -21.60 -8.82
CA GLN A 20 -24.70 -22.50 -8.03
C GLN A 20 -24.06 -22.95 -6.72
N ASP A 21 -22.75 -22.74 -6.51
CA ASP A 21 -22.03 -23.10 -5.29
C ASP A 21 -21.86 -21.90 -4.32
N LEU A 22 -22.43 -20.73 -4.65
CA LEU A 22 -22.36 -19.54 -3.83
C LEU A 22 -23.29 -19.66 -2.62
N VAL A 23 -22.71 -19.80 -1.43
CA VAL A 23 -23.44 -19.73 -0.17
C VAL A 23 -23.47 -18.27 0.27
N PHE A 24 -24.67 -17.73 0.48
CA PHE A 24 -24.85 -16.41 1.08
C PHE A 24 -24.27 -16.42 2.49
N SER A 25 -23.34 -15.51 2.78
CA SER A 25 -22.84 -15.27 4.13
C SER A 25 -23.55 -14.06 4.73
N PRO A 26 -24.47 -14.25 5.68
CA PRO A 26 -25.18 -13.14 6.31
C PRO A 26 -24.20 -12.15 6.93
N GLY A 27 -24.34 -10.87 6.57
CA GLY A 27 -23.56 -9.77 7.14
C GLY A 27 -22.45 -9.23 6.25
N ILE A 28 -21.98 -9.99 5.24
CA ILE A 28 -21.06 -9.47 4.22
C ILE A 28 -21.82 -8.55 3.26
N LEU A 29 -21.28 -7.35 3.01
CA LEU A 29 -21.96 -6.31 2.22
C LEU A 29 -21.57 -6.29 0.72
N ALA A 30 -20.57 -7.07 0.31
CA ALA A 30 -20.13 -7.16 -1.09
C ALA A 30 -19.82 -8.60 -1.51
N ASN A 31 -19.95 -8.88 -2.81
CA ASN A 31 -19.53 -10.16 -3.38
C ASN A 31 -18.05 -10.18 -3.82
N GLU A 32 -17.32 -9.11 -3.53
CA GLU A 32 -15.89 -8.95 -3.82
C GLU A 32 -15.18 -8.59 -2.51
N ILE A 33 -14.07 -9.26 -2.23
CA ILE A 33 -13.15 -8.92 -1.13
C ILE A 33 -11.89 -8.38 -1.80
N THR A 34 -11.59 -7.11 -1.58
CA THR A 34 -10.44 -6.42 -2.18
C THR A 34 -9.21 -6.47 -1.30
N ASN A 35 -9.40 -6.56 0.01
CA ASN A 35 -8.35 -6.53 1.03
C ASN A 35 -8.79 -7.33 2.25
N ILE A 36 -7.82 -7.91 2.94
CA ILE A 36 -8.01 -8.66 4.19
C ILE A 36 -6.91 -8.27 5.18
N SER A 37 -7.26 -8.14 6.46
CA SER A 37 -6.27 -7.97 7.52
C SER A 37 -6.75 -8.68 8.78
N ALA A 38 -5.84 -9.31 9.52
CA ALA A 38 -6.19 -10.11 10.68
C ALA A 38 -5.35 -9.72 11.89
N ALA A 39 -5.99 -9.70 13.06
CA ALA A 39 -5.29 -9.59 14.35
C ALA A 39 -6.04 -10.37 15.43
N GLY A 40 -5.31 -11.22 16.14
CA GLY A 40 -5.89 -12.11 17.14
C GLY A 40 -6.93 -13.04 16.51
N GLU A 41 -8.16 -12.97 17.00
CA GLU A 41 -9.30 -13.74 16.46
C GLU A 41 -10.11 -12.96 15.43
N SER A 42 -9.77 -11.69 15.18
CA SER A 42 -10.51 -10.83 14.24
C SER A 42 -9.91 -10.89 12.84
N VAL A 43 -10.80 -11.01 11.85
CA VAL A 43 -10.49 -10.91 10.41
C VAL A 43 -11.37 -9.81 9.83
N TRP A 44 -10.72 -8.80 9.25
CA TRP A 44 -11.35 -7.62 8.68
C TRP A 44 -11.22 -7.65 7.16
N VAL A 45 -12.29 -7.30 6.45
CA VAL A 45 -12.33 -7.32 4.99
C VAL A 45 -12.98 -6.08 4.40
N GLY A 46 -12.43 -5.65 3.26
CA GLY A 46 -13.05 -4.64 2.40
C GLY A 46 -14.16 -5.23 1.52
N PRO A 47 -14.88 -4.40 0.74
CA PRO A 47 -14.71 -2.95 0.59
C PRO A 47 -15.55 -2.14 1.60
N TYR A 48 -16.37 -2.77 2.45
CA TYR A 48 -17.29 -2.09 3.37
C TYR A 48 -16.97 -2.29 4.86
N MET A 49 -15.72 -2.66 5.19
CA MET A 49 -15.24 -2.89 6.55
C MET A 49 -16.11 -3.89 7.31
N ASN A 50 -16.07 -5.14 6.86
CA ASN A 50 -16.71 -6.27 7.53
C ASN A 50 -15.72 -6.97 8.46
N VAL A 51 -16.21 -7.52 9.58
CA VAL A 51 -15.39 -8.25 10.56
C VAL A 51 -15.99 -9.61 10.88
N SER A 52 -15.11 -10.61 11.02
CA SER A 52 -15.41 -11.89 11.63
C SER A 52 -14.54 -12.07 12.88
N HIS A 53 -15.11 -12.71 13.92
CA HIS A 53 -14.40 -13.07 15.15
C HIS A 53 -14.30 -14.59 15.36
N ASP A 54 -14.73 -15.37 14.37
CA ASP A 54 -14.87 -16.82 14.44
C ASP A 54 -14.23 -17.51 13.21
N GLY A 55 -13.18 -16.90 12.66
CA GLY A 55 -12.44 -17.46 11.52
C GLY A 55 -13.23 -17.45 10.20
N GLY A 56 -14.19 -16.54 10.06
CA GLY A 56 -14.99 -16.33 8.85
C GLY A 56 -16.32 -17.09 8.83
N GLU A 57 -16.72 -17.76 9.91
CA GLU A 57 -18.02 -18.44 10.00
C GLU A 57 -19.18 -17.45 10.03
N THR A 58 -19.03 -16.32 10.73
CA THR A 58 -20.00 -15.22 10.75
C THR A 58 -19.34 -13.87 10.52
N TRP A 59 -20.13 -12.92 9.98
CA TRP A 59 -19.66 -11.59 9.60
C TRP A 59 -20.58 -10.50 10.13
N LEU A 60 -19.97 -9.43 10.60
CA LEU A 60 -20.63 -8.20 11.02
C LEU A 60 -20.16 -7.06 10.13
N ALA A 61 -21.08 -6.16 9.77
CA ALA A 61 -20.70 -4.89 9.17
C ALA A 61 -20.28 -3.94 10.28
N ALA A 62 -19.07 -3.37 10.18
CA ALA A 62 -18.65 -2.34 11.12
C ALA A 62 -19.64 -1.17 11.09
N ASN A 63 -19.81 -0.53 12.25
CA ASN A 63 -20.71 0.60 12.37
C ASN A 63 -20.02 1.89 11.88
N VAL A 64 -19.77 1.95 10.58
CA VAL A 64 -19.07 3.05 9.91
C VAL A 64 -20.03 3.77 8.98
N ASP A 65 -20.52 4.94 9.40
CA ASP A 65 -21.50 5.70 8.62
C ASP A 65 -20.89 6.30 7.34
N SER A 66 -19.59 6.63 7.34
CA SER A 66 -18.88 7.18 6.16
C SER A 66 -18.70 6.18 5.01
N LEU A 67 -18.96 4.89 5.25
CA LEU A 67 -19.05 3.84 4.23
C LEU A 67 -20.50 3.59 3.76
N ARG A 68 -21.49 4.17 4.44
CA ARG A 68 -22.92 3.95 4.17
C ARG A 68 -23.53 5.21 3.55
N GLY A 69 -23.65 5.22 2.23
CA GLY A 69 -24.30 6.29 1.47
C GLY A 69 -23.36 7.27 0.77
N PHE A 70 -22.05 7.13 0.93
CA PHE A 70 -21.02 7.76 0.08
C PHE A 70 -20.48 6.75 -0.93
N ALA A 71 -19.91 7.21 -2.05
CA ALA A 71 -19.22 6.36 -3.04
C ALA A 71 -17.82 5.91 -2.57
N ASN A 72 -17.61 5.78 -1.25
CA ASN A 72 -16.32 5.38 -0.69
C ASN A 72 -16.25 3.86 -0.55
N SER A 73 -15.07 3.32 -0.80
CA SER A 73 -14.73 1.92 -0.56
C SER A 73 -13.37 1.81 0.11
N ILE A 74 -13.14 0.70 0.79
CA ILE A 74 -11.87 0.36 1.41
C ILE A 74 -10.90 -0.16 0.36
N TYR A 75 -9.76 0.52 0.23
CA TYR A 75 -8.66 0.17 -0.68
C TYR A 75 -7.50 -0.52 0.03
N SER A 76 -7.39 -0.35 1.34
CA SER A 76 -6.36 -0.95 2.19
C SER A 76 -6.85 -1.03 3.63
N ILE A 77 -6.43 -2.07 4.36
CA ILE A 77 -6.77 -2.29 5.77
C ILE A 77 -5.52 -2.73 6.51
N GLU A 78 -5.29 -2.17 7.69
CA GLU A 78 -4.34 -2.73 8.62
C GLU A 78 -4.92 -2.79 10.02
N VAL A 79 -4.67 -3.92 10.70
CA VAL A 79 -5.15 -4.19 12.06
C VAL A 79 -3.96 -4.54 12.93
N LYS A 80 -3.67 -3.71 13.94
CA LYS A 80 -2.61 -3.95 14.93
C LYS A 80 -3.17 -3.79 16.35
N GLY A 81 -3.59 -4.92 16.94
CA GLY A 81 -4.20 -4.92 18.26
C GLY A 81 -5.57 -4.24 18.22
N GLN A 82 -5.71 -3.08 18.88
CA GLN A 82 -6.94 -2.29 18.87
C GLN A 82 -6.95 -1.21 17.79
N GLU A 83 -5.80 -0.94 17.18
CA GLU A 83 -5.66 0.03 16.10
C GLU A 83 -6.10 -0.61 14.78
N ILE A 84 -7.11 -0.03 14.17
CA ILE A 84 -7.63 -0.45 12.86
C ILE A 84 -7.61 0.77 11.95
N TRP A 85 -6.91 0.64 10.83
CA TRP A 85 -6.83 1.66 9.80
C TRP A 85 -7.45 1.18 8.50
N GLY A 86 -8.15 2.08 7.82
CA GLY A 86 -8.72 1.83 6.50
C GLY A 86 -8.40 2.98 5.55
N GLY A 87 -7.73 2.68 4.44
CA GLY A 87 -7.56 3.62 3.33
C GLY A 87 -8.86 3.73 2.53
N LEU A 88 -9.42 4.94 2.41
CA LEU A 88 -10.65 5.17 1.65
C LEU A 88 -10.37 5.75 0.27
N GLY A 89 -11.00 5.16 -0.73
CA GLY A 89 -10.96 5.65 -2.10
C GLY A 89 -12.28 5.50 -2.83
N ASP A 90 -12.30 6.06 -4.04
CA ASP A 90 -13.40 5.98 -5.00
C ASP A 90 -12.81 5.74 -6.39
N SER A 91 -13.63 5.31 -7.35
CA SER A 91 -13.21 5.17 -8.73
C SER A 91 -14.28 5.62 -9.72
N TYR A 92 -13.83 6.12 -10.86
CA TYR A 92 -14.71 6.51 -11.96
C TYR A 92 -14.11 6.14 -13.31
N VAL A 93 -14.97 5.89 -14.30
CA VAL A 93 -14.54 5.57 -15.66
C VAL A 93 -14.37 6.87 -16.45
N ARG A 94 -13.18 7.05 -17.04
CA ARG A 94 -12.87 8.13 -17.96
C ARG A 94 -12.76 7.58 -19.39
N SER A 95 -13.53 8.17 -20.30
CA SER A 95 -13.42 7.88 -21.74
C SER A 95 -12.24 8.62 -22.36
N GLY A 96 -11.38 7.91 -23.05
CA GLY A 96 -10.31 8.44 -23.89
C GLY A 96 -10.79 8.86 -25.28
N SER A 97 -9.89 9.48 -26.05
CA SER A 97 -10.18 10.05 -27.38
C SER A 97 -10.57 9.03 -28.45
N GLU A 98 -10.30 7.74 -28.23
CA GLU A 98 -10.56 6.65 -29.20
C GLU A 98 -11.52 5.58 -28.66
N GLY A 99 -12.43 5.96 -27.76
CA GLY A 99 -13.42 5.03 -27.18
C GLY A 99 -12.85 4.02 -26.19
N GLN A 100 -11.54 4.08 -25.91
CA GLN A 100 -10.92 3.38 -24.78
C GLN A 100 -11.47 3.95 -23.47
N THR A 101 -11.83 3.09 -22.53
CA THR A 101 -12.22 3.49 -21.18
C THR A 101 -11.11 3.13 -20.21
N GLN A 102 -10.81 4.04 -19.29
CA GLN A 102 -9.87 3.80 -18.19
C GLN A 102 -10.59 4.04 -16.87
N THR A 103 -10.50 3.09 -15.95
CA THR A 103 -10.91 3.30 -14.56
C THR A 103 -9.82 4.12 -13.86
N ILE A 104 -10.21 5.24 -13.27
CA ILE A 104 -9.36 6.10 -12.46
C ILE A 104 -9.76 5.89 -11.01
N HIS A 105 -8.77 5.62 -10.17
CA HIS A 105 -8.92 5.46 -8.74
C HIS A 105 -8.39 6.71 -8.02
N GLU A 106 -9.02 7.08 -6.91
CA GLU A 106 -8.69 8.30 -6.19
C GLU A 106 -8.86 8.14 -4.67
N ILE A 107 -8.09 8.93 -3.90
CA ILE A 107 -8.23 8.97 -2.45
C ILE A 107 -9.44 9.80 -2.03
N ARG A 108 -10.07 9.38 -0.92
CA ARG A 108 -11.18 10.08 -0.27
C ARG A 108 -10.91 10.41 1.18
N GLY A 109 -10.11 9.59 1.87
CA GLY A 109 -9.89 9.78 3.30
C GLY A 109 -9.26 8.58 3.99
N LEU A 110 -9.38 8.59 5.32
CA LEU A 110 -9.05 7.45 6.18
C LEU A 110 -10.19 7.13 7.15
N LEU A 111 -10.24 5.86 7.53
CA LEU A 111 -10.93 5.39 8.72
C LEU A 111 -9.93 4.97 9.77
N HIS A 112 -10.26 5.27 11.02
CA HIS A 112 -9.47 4.86 12.15
C HIS A 112 -10.37 4.40 13.29
N SER A 113 -10.00 3.31 13.94
CA SER A 113 -10.52 2.92 15.24
C SER A 113 -9.34 2.60 16.16
N SER A 114 -9.40 3.10 17.39
CA SER A 114 -8.39 2.82 18.45
C SER A 114 -8.93 1.90 19.54
N ASP A 115 -10.16 1.41 19.40
CA ASP A 115 -10.87 0.61 20.40
C ASP A 115 -11.35 -0.74 19.85
N GLY A 116 -10.68 -1.26 18.81
CA GLY A 116 -11.01 -2.56 18.22
C GLY A 116 -12.29 -2.55 17.38
N GLY A 117 -12.66 -1.39 16.83
CA GLY A 117 -13.77 -1.24 15.89
C GLY A 117 -15.11 -0.89 16.54
N ASN A 118 -15.12 -0.50 17.82
CA ASN A 118 -16.32 -0.07 18.54
C ASN A 118 -16.70 1.37 18.16
N THR A 119 -15.72 2.26 18.02
CA THR A 119 -15.88 3.63 17.53
C THR A 119 -14.93 3.92 16.38
N TRP A 120 -15.31 4.88 15.53
CA TRP A 120 -14.62 5.16 14.28
C TRP A 120 -14.48 6.66 14.04
N ASP A 121 -13.26 7.09 13.77
CA ASP A 121 -12.92 8.41 13.26
C ASP A 121 -12.79 8.38 11.73
N TYR A 122 -13.27 9.44 11.08
CA TYR A 122 -13.18 9.62 9.64
C TYR A 122 -12.40 10.90 9.31
N PHE A 123 -11.32 10.74 8.55
CA PHE A 123 -10.51 11.84 8.04
C PHE A 123 -10.85 12.06 6.58
N SER A 124 -11.57 13.14 6.27
CA SER A 124 -11.94 13.49 4.89
C SER A 124 -10.80 14.24 4.20
N TYR A 125 -10.40 13.77 3.02
CA TYR A 125 -9.41 14.46 2.17
C TYR A 125 -10.02 15.09 0.92
N LEU A 126 -11.36 15.11 0.84
CA LEU A 126 -12.07 15.95 -0.11
C LEU A 126 -11.89 17.43 0.24
N PRO A 127 -11.74 18.34 -0.75
CA PRO A 127 -11.74 19.77 -0.49
C PRO A 127 -13.04 20.16 0.25
N PRO A 128 -12.98 21.06 1.24
CA PRO A 128 -14.10 21.27 2.15
C PRO A 128 -15.31 21.84 1.42
N ILE A 129 -16.49 21.39 1.87
CA ILE A 129 -17.67 22.26 1.92
C ILE A 129 -17.42 23.24 3.10
N ASP A 130 -16.64 24.29 2.80
CA ASP A 130 -16.60 25.61 3.46
C ASP A 130 -16.39 25.72 5.00
N THR A 131 -15.96 24.69 5.76
CA THR A 131 -15.97 24.78 7.25
C THR A 131 -14.81 24.19 8.08
N ASP A 132 -13.72 23.67 7.49
CA ASP A 132 -12.60 23.10 8.27
C ASP A 132 -11.26 23.41 7.57
N PRO A 133 -10.14 23.73 8.26
CA PRO A 133 -8.82 23.73 7.64
C PRO A 133 -8.61 22.48 6.79
N VAL A 134 -8.25 22.69 5.53
CA VAL A 134 -8.03 21.64 4.53
C VAL A 134 -6.94 20.69 5.02
N THR A 135 -7.32 19.49 5.46
CA THR A 135 -6.40 18.35 5.45
C THR A 135 -6.33 17.86 4.01
N THR A 136 -5.27 18.22 3.28
CA THR A 136 -5.06 17.75 1.89
C THR A 136 -4.77 16.24 1.84
N GLY A 137 -4.67 15.57 3.00
CA GLY A 137 -4.29 14.17 3.10
C GLY A 137 -2.92 13.98 2.46
N ILE A 138 -2.83 13.03 1.53
CA ILE A 138 -1.62 12.76 0.77
C ILE A 138 -1.41 13.68 -0.45
N LEU A 139 -2.32 14.63 -0.69
CA LEU A 139 -2.22 15.60 -1.79
C LEU A 139 -1.39 16.81 -1.39
N ASP A 140 -0.77 17.40 -2.41
CA ASP A 140 0.12 18.55 -2.29
C ASP A 140 -0.59 19.86 -2.58
N THR A 141 -0.02 20.95 -2.11
CA THR A 141 -0.36 22.29 -2.57
C THR A 141 0.39 22.62 -3.86
N PRO A 142 -0.11 23.54 -4.71
CA PRO A 142 0.59 23.94 -5.94
C PRO A 142 2.02 24.47 -5.73
N ASP A 143 2.34 24.94 -4.53
CA ASP A 143 3.64 25.51 -4.18
C ASP A 143 4.68 24.46 -3.76
N ASP A 144 4.27 23.21 -3.52
CA ASP A 144 5.14 22.11 -3.07
C ASP A 144 6.02 21.53 -4.20
N THR A 145 6.78 22.41 -4.84
CA THR A 145 7.63 22.16 -6.03
C THR A 145 9.08 21.79 -5.71
N LEU A 146 9.44 21.78 -4.41
CA LEU A 146 10.76 21.45 -3.91
C LEU A 146 10.65 20.55 -2.68
N ILE A 147 11.62 19.65 -2.51
CA ILE A 147 11.79 18.85 -1.29
C ILE A 147 13.25 18.83 -0.85
N THR A 148 13.48 18.90 0.46
CA THR A 148 14.83 18.80 1.03
C THR A 148 15.13 17.35 1.39
N TYR A 149 16.28 16.85 0.94
CA TYR A 149 16.79 15.53 1.29
C TYR A 149 18.26 15.65 1.70
N GLY A 150 18.55 15.49 3.00
CA GLY A 150 19.88 15.76 3.52
C GLY A 150 20.32 17.21 3.26
N SER A 151 21.47 17.40 2.61
CA SER A 151 21.97 18.73 2.23
C SER A 151 21.52 19.21 0.85
N VAL A 152 20.72 18.42 0.11
CA VAL A 152 20.28 18.78 -1.24
C VAL A 152 18.80 19.15 -1.28
N THR A 153 18.43 19.96 -2.28
CA THR A 153 17.04 20.29 -2.60
C THR A 153 16.73 19.71 -3.97
N LEU A 154 15.73 18.85 -4.05
CA LEU A 154 15.26 18.22 -5.28
C LEU A 154 14.02 18.95 -5.79
N SER A 155 13.89 19.02 -7.11
CA SER A 155 12.65 19.50 -7.74
C SER A 155 11.57 18.41 -7.69
N THR A 156 10.32 18.81 -7.49
CA THR A 156 9.16 17.91 -7.45
C THR A 156 8.07 18.42 -8.39
N LEU A 157 7.19 17.51 -8.80
CA LEU A 157 5.91 17.89 -9.41
C LEU A 157 4.80 17.73 -8.36
N PRO A 158 4.14 18.82 -7.93
CA PRO A 158 3.06 18.72 -6.95
C PRO A 158 1.89 17.87 -7.44
N ILE A 159 1.39 16.97 -6.60
CA ILE A 159 0.21 16.15 -6.84
C ILE A 159 -1.00 16.84 -6.20
N THR A 160 -1.61 17.77 -6.93
CA THR A 160 -2.72 18.62 -6.45
C THR A 160 -4.11 18.06 -6.73
N VAL A 161 -4.19 16.91 -7.41
CA VAL A 161 -5.42 16.24 -7.80
C VAL A 161 -5.43 14.80 -7.30
N SER A 162 -6.61 14.31 -6.91
CA SER A 162 -6.82 12.97 -6.35
C SER A 162 -6.76 11.83 -7.37
N ALA A 163 -6.84 12.15 -8.66
CA ALA A 163 -6.79 11.15 -9.73
C ALA A 163 -5.45 10.39 -9.69
N ARG A 164 -5.52 9.05 -9.65
CA ARG A 164 -4.37 8.14 -9.53
C ARG A 164 -3.57 8.34 -8.24
N THR A 165 -4.25 8.66 -7.14
CA THR A 165 -3.66 8.63 -5.80
C THR A 165 -4.43 7.74 -4.82
N PRO A 166 -5.00 6.59 -5.22
CA PRO A 166 -5.70 5.74 -4.25
C PRO A 166 -4.74 5.29 -3.13
N PRO A 167 -5.24 5.10 -1.89
CA PRO A 167 -4.44 4.58 -0.79
C PRO A 167 -4.31 3.06 -0.94
N TRP A 168 -3.48 2.62 -1.89
CA TRP A 168 -3.32 1.21 -2.26
C TRP A 168 -2.91 0.34 -1.10
N ASP A 169 -2.11 0.89 -0.19
CA ASP A 169 -1.67 0.18 0.99
C ASP A 169 -1.44 1.14 2.15
N ILE A 170 -1.57 0.63 3.37
CA ILE A 170 -1.44 1.37 4.62
C ILE A 170 -0.67 0.53 5.63
N SER A 171 0.30 1.15 6.32
CA SER A 171 0.99 0.50 7.42
C SER A 171 1.26 1.45 8.59
N PHE A 172 1.08 0.96 9.80
CA PHE A 172 1.13 1.69 11.05
C PHE A 172 2.26 1.11 11.90
N ASP A 173 3.18 1.97 12.27
CA ASP A 173 4.23 1.67 13.22
C ASP A 173 3.75 2.06 14.63
N PRO A 174 3.36 1.10 15.48
CA PRO A 174 2.89 1.39 16.83
C PRO A 174 4.01 1.84 17.77
N VAL A 175 5.28 1.62 17.41
CA VAL A 175 6.43 2.03 18.25
C VAL A 175 6.71 3.52 18.06
N ASN A 176 6.67 3.98 16.81
CA ASN A 176 6.91 5.38 16.46
C ASN A 176 5.62 6.19 16.21
N GLU A 177 4.45 5.58 16.43
CA GLU A 177 3.13 6.15 16.17
C GLU A 177 3.01 6.78 14.77
N THR A 178 3.64 6.15 13.78
CA THR A 178 3.75 6.68 12.42
C THR A 178 2.92 5.86 11.45
N LEU A 179 2.02 6.53 10.74
CA LEU A 179 1.22 5.93 9.68
C LEU A 179 1.91 6.12 8.32
N TRP A 180 1.86 5.13 7.47
CA TRP A 180 2.45 5.10 6.14
C TRP A 180 1.39 4.75 5.11
N ILE A 181 1.42 5.39 3.95
CA ILE A 181 0.54 5.08 2.82
C ILE A 181 1.37 4.97 1.55
N ALA A 182 1.04 3.96 0.74
CA ALA A 182 1.43 3.88 -0.65
C ALA A 182 0.28 4.37 -1.54
N GLY A 183 0.55 5.38 -2.37
CA GLY A 183 -0.38 5.82 -3.40
C GLY A 183 0.31 5.99 -4.74
N GLU A 184 -0.37 5.63 -5.83
CA GLU A 184 0.27 5.48 -7.14
C GLU A 184 1.08 6.71 -7.57
N LEU A 185 0.46 7.88 -7.74
CA LEU A 185 1.21 9.11 -8.06
C LEU A 185 1.69 9.87 -6.83
N ALA A 186 1.07 9.63 -5.67
CA ALA A 186 1.44 10.27 -4.41
C ALA A 186 2.76 9.73 -3.82
N GLY A 187 3.22 8.57 -4.31
CA GLY A 187 4.38 7.85 -3.80
C GLY A 187 4.14 7.30 -2.40
N ILE A 188 5.23 7.18 -1.63
CA ILE A 188 5.16 6.85 -0.21
C ILE A 188 4.97 8.14 0.59
N ARG A 189 3.99 8.11 1.48
CA ARG A 189 3.65 9.20 2.39
C ARG A 189 3.68 8.69 3.81
N ARG A 190 4.11 9.51 4.74
CA ARG A 190 4.06 9.18 6.17
C ARG A 190 3.39 10.29 6.97
N SER A 191 2.76 9.92 8.07
CA SER A 191 2.11 10.82 9.00
C SER A 191 2.57 10.50 10.42
N PRO A 192 3.24 11.45 11.10
CA PRO A 192 3.68 11.29 12.49
C PRO A 192 2.58 11.66 13.50
N ASP A 193 1.35 11.93 13.05
CA ASP A 193 0.27 12.50 13.88
C ASP A 193 -1.09 11.85 13.58
N PHE A 194 -1.10 10.54 13.32
CA PHE A 194 -2.29 9.72 13.09
C PHE A 194 -3.14 10.21 11.91
N GLY A 195 -2.50 10.48 10.78
CA GLY A 195 -3.15 10.81 9.50
C GLY A 195 -3.63 12.25 9.36
N ARG A 196 -3.29 13.15 10.29
CA ARG A 196 -3.71 14.57 10.25
C ARG A 196 -2.84 15.38 9.29
N THR A 197 -1.53 15.18 9.32
CA THR A 197 -0.56 15.78 8.40
C THR A 197 0.29 14.71 7.73
N TRP A 198 0.74 15.00 6.51
CA TRP A 198 1.46 14.03 5.68
C TRP A 198 2.73 14.62 5.11
N GLU A 199 3.79 13.82 5.13
CA GLU A 199 5.10 14.12 4.58
C GLU A 199 5.37 13.21 3.38
N ARG A 200 6.01 13.77 2.36
CA ARG A 200 6.60 12.96 1.28
C ARG A 200 7.80 12.18 1.79
N VAL A 201 7.92 10.95 1.36
CA VAL A 201 9.11 10.13 1.60
C VAL A 201 9.89 10.00 0.30
N VAL A 202 11.12 10.52 0.28
CA VAL A 202 11.98 10.50 -0.91
C VAL A 202 12.51 9.09 -1.12
N LEU A 203 12.12 8.48 -2.24
CA LEU A 203 12.65 7.19 -2.70
C LEU A 203 13.84 7.39 -3.67
N PRO A 204 14.71 6.39 -3.86
CA PRO A 204 15.75 6.41 -4.89
C PRO A 204 15.14 6.53 -6.30
N PRO A 205 15.73 7.29 -7.25
CA PRO A 205 15.33 7.20 -8.65
C PRO A 205 15.64 5.80 -9.21
N ASP A 206 14.97 5.41 -10.30
CA ASP A 206 15.11 4.08 -10.93
C ASP A 206 16.58 3.64 -11.17
N THR A 207 17.48 4.60 -11.39
CA THR A 207 18.89 4.37 -11.71
C THR A 207 19.80 4.24 -10.48
N THR A 208 19.27 4.43 -9.28
CA THR A 208 20.06 4.49 -8.04
C THR A 208 19.70 3.34 -7.11
N LYS A 209 20.71 2.57 -6.72
CA LYS A 209 20.57 1.44 -5.79
C LYS A 209 20.53 1.87 -4.32
N TYR A 210 21.21 2.96 -3.98
CA TYR A 210 21.33 3.44 -2.60
C TYR A 210 21.05 4.94 -2.53
N LEU A 211 20.10 5.32 -1.68
CA LEU A 211 19.82 6.71 -1.36
C LEU A 211 20.19 6.99 0.10
N ALA A 212 21.01 8.01 0.34
CA ALA A 212 21.43 8.41 1.68
C ALA A 212 21.64 9.93 1.78
N PRO A 213 21.22 10.60 2.88
CA PRO A 213 21.18 12.05 2.97
C PRO A 213 22.58 12.71 2.96
N GLU A 214 23.63 11.95 3.25
CA GLU A 214 25.02 12.39 3.17
C GLU A 214 25.60 12.49 1.74
N LEU A 215 24.86 12.01 0.73
CA LEU A 215 25.28 12.02 -0.67
C LEU A 215 24.64 13.17 -1.46
N GLY A 216 25.31 13.62 -2.52
CA GLY A 216 24.80 14.63 -3.44
C GLY A 216 23.97 14.03 -4.57
N TYR A 217 22.82 14.62 -4.85
CA TYR A 217 21.89 14.18 -5.90
C TYR A 217 21.39 15.34 -6.74
N ASP A 218 21.09 15.04 -8.00
CA ASP A 218 20.41 15.92 -8.94
C ASP A 218 19.47 15.08 -9.81
N PHE A 219 18.22 14.97 -9.37
CA PHE A 219 17.15 14.31 -10.12
C PHE A 219 15.79 14.94 -9.79
N PRO A 220 14.85 14.96 -10.75
CA PRO A 220 13.47 15.32 -10.47
C PRO A 220 12.78 14.20 -9.68
N PHE A 221 12.22 14.51 -8.52
CA PHE A 221 11.42 13.58 -7.72
C PHE A 221 9.94 13.69 -8.11
N ALA A 222 9.55 12.95 -9.16
CA ALA A 222 8.19 12.97 -9.71
C ALA A 222 7.80 11.63 -10.38
N ALA A 223 6.68 11.05 -9.95
CA ALA A 223 6.12 9.81 -10.49
C ALA A 223 5.53 9.93 -11.91
N GLN A 224 5.34 11.16 -12.43
CA GLN A 224 4.96 11.39 -13.83
C GLN A 224 5.43 12.79 -14.28
N PRO A 225 6.63 12.95 -14.85
CA PRO A 225 7.03 14.21 -15.45
C PRO A 225 6.17 14.50 -16.68
N VAL A 226 5.60 15.70 -16.73
CA VAL A 226 4.79 16.18 -17.85
C VAL A 226 5.66 16.30 -19.11
N GLY A 227 5.18 15.76 -20.23
CA GLY A 227 5.82 15.94 -21.55
C GLY A 227 6.96 14.98 -21.90
N ILE A 228 7.19 13.94 -21.09
CA ILE A 228 8.16 12.89 -21.39
C ILE A 228 7.43 11.68 -22.00
N ALA A 229 7.96 11.16 -23.12
CA ALA A 229 7.42 9.96 -23.75
C ALA A 229 7.57 8.74 -22.81
N PRO A 230 6.60 7.81 -22.75
CA PRO A 230 6.63 6.66 -21.82
C PRO A 230 7.94 5.85 -21.83
N GLU A 231 8.59 5.72 -22.98
CA GLU A 231 9.88 5.04 -23.15
C GLU A 231 11.07 5.77 -22.51
N GLN A 232 10.96 7.08 -22.33
CA GLN A 232 11.94 7.94 -21.67
C GLN A 232 11.60 8.21 -20.20
N PHE A 233 10.42 7.77 -19.75
CA PHE A 233 9.99 7.94 -18.38
C PHE A 233 10.95 7.20 -17.43
N ARG A 234 11.41 7.93 -16.42
CA ARG A 234 12.25 7.46 -15.32
C ARG A 234 11.62 8.01 -14.05
N GLY A 235 11.02 7.15 -13.26
CA GLY A 235 10.18 7.49 -12.10
C GLY A 235 9.26 6.35 -11.65
N PHE A 236 9.48 5.12 -12.14
CA PHE A 236 8.65 3.97 -11.76
C PHE A 236 8.82 3.63 -10.28
N ASN A 237 10.02 3.86 -9.73
CA ASN A 237 10.30 3.71 -8.31
C ASN A 237 9.71 4.84 -7.44
N PHE A 238 9.10 5.85 -8.05
CA PHE A 238 8.31 6.86 -7.34
C PHE A 238 6.81 6.54 -7.36
N MET A 239 6.38 5.54 -8.14
CA MET A 239 5.01 5.09 -8.17
C MET A 239 4.80 3.96 -7.17
N ALA A 240 4.17 4.25 -6.03
CA ALA A 240 4.06 3.30 -4.92
C ALA A 240 2.73 2.54 -4.93
N PHE A 241 2.77 1.27 -4.55
CA PHE A 241 1.61 0.39 -4.48
C PHE A 241 1.53 -0.42 -3.19
N ALA A 242 2.65 -0.62 -2.49
CA ALA A 242 2.67 -1.35 -1.23
C ALA A 242 3.60 -0.66 -0.21
N VAL A 243 3.27 -0.77 1.07
CA VAL A 243 4.11 -0.31 2.17
C VAL A 243 3.91 -1.20 3.39
N LEU A 244 5.02 -1.61 4.01
CA LEU A 244 5.01 -2.42 5.22
C LEU A 244 6.04 -1.86 6.20
N VAL A 245 5.62 -1.59 7.43
CA VAL A 245 6.56 -1.48 8.56
C VAL A 245 6.56 -2.81 9.30
N ASP A 246 7.65 -3.56 9.14
CA ASP A 246 7.80 -4.86 9.79
C ASP A 246 8.01 -4.72 11.30
N ASN A 247 7.88 -5.83 12.03
CA ASN A 247 8.00 -5.84 13.48
C ASN A 247 9.39 -5.43 14.02
N THR A 248 10.40 -5.27 13.16
CA THR A 248 11.72 -4.76 13.53
C THR A 248 11.86 -3.25 13.33
N GLY A 249 10.82 -2.59 12.79
CA GLY A 249 10.83 -1.19 12.40
C GLY A 249 11.48 -0.94 11.04
N THR A 250 11.75 -1.98 10.24
CA THR A 250 12.21 -1.80 8.86
C THR A 250 11.01 -1.45 7.99
N VAL A 251 11.14 -0.36 7.23
CA VAL A 251 10.14 0.07 6.25
C VAL A 251 10.46 -0.55 4.90
N TRP A 252 9.48 -1.22 4.32
CA TRP A 252 9.51 -1.76 2.97
C TRP A 252 8.51 -1.02 2.10
N ALA A 253 8.92 -0.60 0.90
CA ALA A 253 8.07 0.11 -0.04
C ALA A 253 8.12 -0.55 -1.42
N GLY A 254 6.97 -1.03 -1.88
CA GLY A 254 6.77 -1.67 -3.17
C GLY A 254 6.30 -0.65 -4.21
N THR A 255 6.96 -0.64 -5.36
CA THR A 255 6.73 0.35 -6.42
C THR A 255 6.58 -0.32 -7.77
N ALA A 256 6.33 0.46 -8.83
CA ALA A 256 6.45 -0.05 -10.21
C ALA A 256 7.91 -0.30 -10.63
N GLY A 257 8.89 0.24 -9.89
CA GLY A 257 10.32 0.18 -10.20
C GLY A 257 11.11 -0.88 -9.43
N GLY A 258 10.57 -1.40 -8.34
CA GLY A 258 11.20 -2.41 -7.51
C GLY A 258 10.74 -2.38 -6.06
N LEU A 259 11.52 -3.05 -5.20
CA LEU A 259 11.32 -3.08 -3.75
C LEU A 259 12.34 -2.19 -3.07
N ASN A 260 11.90 -1.31 -2.17
CA ASN A 260 12.79 -0.44 -1.39
C ASN A 260 12.77 -0.85 0.07
N ARG A 261 13.92 -0.76 0.73
CA ARG A 261 14.09 -1.07 2.15
C ARG A 261 14.78 0.07 2.89
N SER A 262 14.22 0.46 4.03
CA SER A 262 14.80 1.43 4.96
C SER A 262 14.81 0.90 6.38
N VAL A 263 15.91 1.10 7.10
CA VAL A 263 16.07 0.69 8.52
C VAL A 263 16.09 1.88 9.48
N ASP A 264 15.86 3.08 8.97
CA ASP A 264 15.97 4.34 9.71
C ASP A 264 14.77 5.25 9.44
N GLY A 265 13.59 4.66 9.32
CA GLY A 265 12.32 5.41 9.20
C GLY A 265 12.15 6.12 7.87
N GLY A 266 12.66 5.54 6.78
CA GLY A 266 12.54 6.07 5.43
C GLY A 266 13.55 7.17 5.07
N ILE A 267 14.65 7.30 5.82
CA ILE A 267 15.70 8.29 5.55
C ILE A 267 16.71 7.73 4.54
N ARG A 268 17.21 6.51 4.75
CA ARG A 268 18.10 5.79 3.83
C ARG A 268 17.36 4.65 3.18
N TRP A 269 17.65 4.40 1.91
CA TRP A 269 17.00 3.37 1.12
C TRP A 269 18.00 2.50 0.38
N HIS A 270 17.74 1.20 0.39
CA HIS A 270 18.27 0.24 -0.56
C HIS A 270 17.16 -0.12 -1.55
N HIS A 271 17.41 0.02 -2.83
CA HIS A 271 16.49 -0.33 -3.90
C HIS A 271 16.90 -1.66 -4.55
N TYR A 272 15.97 -2.60 -4.59
CA TYR A 272 16.13 -3.93 -5.16
C TYR A 272 15.29 -4.07 -6.43
N THR A 273 15.89 -4.69 -7.44
CA THR A 273 15.26 -4.95 -8.74
C THR A 273 15.45 -6.41 -9.15
N ILE A 274 15.03 -6.77 -10.36
CA ILE A 274 15.36 -8.06 -10.97
C ILE A 274 16.87 -8.36 -11.01
N ASP A 275 17.72 -7.34 -11.05
CA ASP A 275 19.18 -7.53 -11.02
C ASP A 275 19.68 -8.00 -9.64
N ASP A 276 18.84 -7.88 -8.62
CA ASP A 276 19.09 -8.31 -7.24
C ASP A 276 18.40 -9.64 -6.89
N GLY A 277 17.73 -10.26 -7.86
CA GLY A 277 17.07 -11.56 -7.69
C GLY A 277 15.56 -11.50 -7.54
N LEU A 278 14.93 -10.34 -7.65
CA LEU A 278 13.47 -10.25 -7.76
C LEU A 278 12.97 -10.90 -9.06
N LEU A 279 11.78 -11.49 -9.05
CA LEU A 279 11.17 -12.04 -10.27
C LEU A 279 10.68 -10.95 -11.24
N GLY A 280 10.25 -9.80 -10.72
CA GLY A 280 9.68 -8.69 -11.47
C GLY A 280 9.68 -7.42 -10.64
N ASN A 281 9.69 -6.27 -11.29
CA ASN A 281 9.90 -4.98 -10.61
C ASN A 281 8.61 -4.36 -10.07
N TRP A 282 7.44 -4.72 -10.59
CA TRP A 282 6.20 -4.12 -10.09
C TRP A 282 5.72 -4.88 -8.85
N ILE A 283 5.90 -4.28 -7.68
CA ILE A 283 5.51 -4.83 -6.39
C ILE A 283 4.19 -4.20 -5.97
N ILE A 284 3.15 -5.01 -5.76
CA ILE A 284 1.80 -4.50 -5.44
C ILE A 284 1.28 -4.90 -4.05
N SER A 285 1.97 -5.83 -3.37
CA SER A 285 1.69 -6.21 -1.99
C SER A 285 2.98 -6.74 -1.35
N ILE A 286 3.17 -6.43 -0.06
CA ILE A 286 4.29 -6.85 0.76
C ILE A 286 3.73 -7.29 2.11
N GLU A 287 4.14 -8.45 2.61
CA GLU A 287 3.67 -8.93 3.91
C GLU A 287 4.79 -9.58 4.72
N GLU A 288 4.73 -9.41 6.04
CA GLU A 288 5.63 -10.10 6.95
C GLU A 288 5.09 -11.48 7.32
N GLN A 289 5.95 -12.48 7.22
CA GLN A 289 5.73 -13.78 7.82
C GLN A 289 6.52 -13.85 9.14
N PRO A 290 5.85 -13.88 10.31
CA PRO A 290 6.52 -14.08 11.59
C PRO A 290 7.25 -15.44 11.65
N ARG A 291 8.46 -15.45 12.22
CA ARG A 291 9.30 -16.66 12.32
C ARG A 291 9.82 -16.92 13.74
N GLY A 292 9.01 -16.55 14.73
CA GLY A 292 9.34 -16.71 16.14
C GLY A 292 10.56 -15.88 16.51
N THR A 293 11.66 -16.53 16.91
CA THR A 293 12.90 -15.84 17.32
C THR A 293 13.84 -15.50 16.15
N GLN A 294 13.51 -15.91 14.93
CA GLN A 294 14.28 -15.57 13.73
C GLN A 294 13.77 -14.26 13.14
N PRO A 295 14.59 -13.52 12.37
CA PRO A 295 14.11 -12.38 11.59
C PRO A 295 12.86 -12.76 10.77
N PRO A 296 11.87 -11.86 10.66
CA PRO A 296 10.71 -12.09 9.84
C PRO A 296 11.13 -12.36 8.40
N ALA A 297 10.34 -13.13 7.68
CA ALA A 297 10.50 -13.21 6.24
C ALA A 297 9.56 -12.22 5.58
N ILE A 298 10.07 -11.51 4.58
CA ILE A 298 9.30 -10.52 3.84
C ILE A 298 8.96 -11.10 2.49
N TRP A 299 7.68 -11.17 2.20
CA TRP A 299 7.12 -11.69 0.95
C TRP A 299 6.68 -10.50 0.11
N ALA A 300 7.06 -10.49 -1.17
CA ALA A 300 6.69 -9.43 -2.10
C ALA A 300 6.14 -10.04 -3.39
N THR A 301 4.99 -9.55 -3.85
CA THR A 301 4.45 -9.93 -5.15
C THR A 301 5.32 -9.36 -6.26
N ASN A 302 5.42 -10.05 -7.40
CA ASN A 302 6.16 -9.56 -8.55
C ASN A 302 5.27 -9.61 -9.78
N TRP A 303 4.90 -8.43 -10.27
CA TRP A 303 4.22 -8.22 -11.53
C TRP A 303 5.19 -7.77 -12.61
N LEU A 304 4.75 -7.88 -13.87
CA LEU A 304 5.54 -7.44 -15.01
C LEU A 304 5.55 -5.91 -15.04
N GLY A 305 6.69 -5.33 -14.66
CA GLY A 305 6.99 -3.91 -14.85
C GLY A 305 7.62 -3.66 -16.23
N ILE A 306 8.38 -2.57 -16.34
CA ILE A 306 9.04 -2.19 -17.60
C ILE A 306 10.49 -2.68 -17.64
N GLY A 307 10.86 -3.25 -18.80
CA GLY A 307 12.23 -3.70 -19.11
C GLY A 307 12.60 -5.08 -18.54
N GLY A 308 13.69 -5.66 -19.05
CA GLY A 308 14.27 -6.90 -18.53
C GLY A 308 13.46 -8.18 -18.78
N ASN A 309 14.00 -9.31 -18.33
CA ASN A 309 13.37 -10.62 -18.41
C ASN A 309 12.60 -10.93 -17.12
N GLN A 310 11.45 -10.28 -16.96
CA GLN A 310 10.62 -10.40 -15.75
C GLN A 310 9.66 -11.58 -15.82
N ARG A 311 9.27 -12.08 -14.65
CA ARG A 311 8.28 -13.13 -14.47
C ARG A 311 7.31 -12.74 -13.39
N LEU A 312 6.06 -13.18 -13.56
CA LEU A 312 5.10 -13.17 -12.46
C LEU A 312 5.56 -14.13 -11.36
N GLY A 313 5.23 -13.83 -10.12
CA GLY A 313 5.39 -14.73 -9.00
C GLY A 313 5.63 -13.97 -7.70
N VAL A 314 6.43 -14.58 -6.83
CA VAL A 314 6.71 -14.06 -5.50
C VAL A 314 8.20 -14.14 -5.20
N SER A 315 8.74 -13.06 -4.63
CA SER A 315 10.10 -13.01 -4.10
C SER A 315 10.04 -12.94 -2.58
N VAL A 316 10.93 -13.68 -1.91
CA VAL A 316 10.94 -13.77 -0.44
C VAL A 316 12.35 -13.51 0.06
N THR A 317 12.50 -12.58 0.99
CA THR A 317 13.76 -12.43 1.72
C THR A 317 13.60 -12.91 3.15
N ARG A 318 14.62 -13.60 3.65
CA ARG A 318 14.70 -14.14 5.02
C ARG A 318 15.86 -13.57 5.82
N ASP A 319 16.61 -12.66 5.19
CA ASP A 319 17.89 -12.14 5.63
C ASP A 319 17.98 -10.61 5.48
N GLY A 320 16.82 -9.92 5.44
CA GLY A 320 16.76 -8.47 5.38
C GLY A 320 17.16 -7.88 4.02
N GLY A 321 16.93 -8.62 2.94
CA GLY A 321 17.21 -8.21 1.56
C GLY A 321 18.63 -8.52 1.08
N LEU A 322 19.40 -9.34 1.82
CA LEU A 322 20.72 -9.78 1.33
C LEU A 322 20.58 -10.79 0.19
N SER A 323 19.51 -11.60 0.20
CA SER A 323 19.13 -12.48 -0.89
C SER A 323 17.61 -12.63 -1.01
N PHE A 324 17.16 -13.05 -2.21
CA PHE A 324 15.77 -13.32 -2.52
C PHE A 324 15.60 -14.75 -3.03
N GLU A 325 14.75 -15.51 -2.34
CA GLU A 325 14.18 -16.77 -2.79
C GLU A 325 12.98 -16.48 -3.71
N THR A 326 12.62 -17.43 -4.58
CA THR A 326 11.46 -17.28 -5.48
C THR A 326 10.44 -18.37 -5.23
N ALA A 327 9.15 -18.01 -5.32
CA ALA A 327 8.01 -18.89 -5.20
C ALA A 327 6.95 -18.54 -6.25
N LEU A 328 6.05 -19.49 -6.54
CA LEU A 328 4.89 -19.28 -7.41
C LEU A 328 5.24 -18.66 -8.79
N GLN A 329 6.38 -19.04 -9.37
CA GLN A 329 6.82 -18.50 -10.66
C GLN A 329 5.78 -18.77 -11.76
N GLY A 330 5.40 -17.72 -12.47
CA GLY A 330 4.36 -17.74 -13.50
C GLY A 330 2.96 -17.38 -12.99
N GLU A 331 2.74 -17.39 -11.67
CA GLU A 331 1.45 -17.11 -11.07
C GLU A 331 1.28 -15.63 -10.76
N ARG A 332 0.09 -15.10 -11.01
CA ARG A 332 -0.26 -13.73 -10.66
C ARG A 332 -0.77 -13.68 -9.21
N CYS A 333 0.12 -13.30 -8.30
CA CYS A 333 -0.22 -13.14 -6.88
C CYS A 333 -0.65 -11.71 -6.60
N TYR A 334 -1.72 -11.54 -5.83
CA TYR A 334 -2.31 -10.23 -5.53
C TYR A 334 -2.03 -9.77 -4.09
N ASP A 335 -2.00 -10.72 -3.16
CA ASP A 335 -1.84 -10.42 -1.73
C ASP A 335 -1.32 -11.65 -0.95
N PHE A 336 -1.00 -11.46 0.33
CA PHE A 336 -0.54 -12.49 1.25
C PHE A 336 -1.35 -12.52 2.55
N GLY A 337 -1.24 -13.61 3.31
CA GLY A 337 -1.76 -13.70 4.68
C GLY A 337 -1.05 -14.81 5.44
N PHE A 338 -0.66 -14.56 6.69
CA PHE A 338 0.11 -15.48 7.54
C PHE A 338 -0.51 -15.66 8.93
#